data_AF-A0A949LIV7-F1
#
_entry.id   AF-A0A949LIV7-F1
#
_cell.length_a   1.000
_cell.length_b   1.000
_cell.length_c   1.000
_cell.angle_alpha   90.00
_cell.angle_beta   90.00
_cell.angle_gamma   90.00
#
_symmetry.space_group_name_H-M   'P 1'
#
loop_
_entity.id
_entity.type
_entity.pdbx_description
1 polymer ?
#
loop_
_entity_poly.entity_id
_entity_poly.type
_entity_poly.pdbx_seq_one_letter_code
_entity_poly.pdbx_strand_id
1 'polypeptide(L)'
;SVIGLEPSEGMRALCFEKGFSASRFNMVAGGYQPNKPLPFDDAHFDIFMSCGVLEWIEFTPHVFSEFMRVVKPGGHLAFSYRTHAARDDHEKHVACVNPPLYVHSYSPSAVRSFLKNAGSEFLSHERTVGFRHGAREFLYGLIVVQKPLKPHP
;
A
#
# COMPACT_ATOMS: atom_id res chain seq x y z
N SER A 1 -9.79 2.25 -16.84
CA SER A 1 -10.85 2.17 -15.81
C SER A 1 -10.23 2.37 -14.44
N VAL A 2 -11.01 2.72 -13.42
CA VAL A 2 -10.52 2.83 -12.03
C VAL A 2 -11.27 1.82 -11.17
N ILE A 3 -10.54 1.05 -10.36
CA ILE A 3 -11.09 0.05 -9.46
C ILE A 3 -10.68 0.41 -8.03
N GLY A 4 -11.64 0.44 -7.11
CA GLY A 4 -11.41 0.51 -5.68
C GLY A 4 -11.53 -0.86 -5.04
N LEU A 5 -10.68 -1.15 -4.06
CA LEU A 5 -10.76 -2.35 -3.24
C LEU A 5 -10.86 -1.92 -1.77
N GLU A 6 -12.02 -2.11 -1.16
CA GLU A 6 -12.29 -1.65 0.21
C GLU A 6 -13.07 -2.73 0.97
N PRO A 7 -12.57 -3.25 2.11
CA PRO A 7 -13.25 -4.30 2.85
C PRO A 7 -14.47 -3.80 3.63
N SER A 8 -14.50 -2.54 4.08
CA SER A 8 -15.58 -1.97 4.87
C SER A 8 -16.78 -1.54 4.01
N GLU A 9 -17.95 -2.08 4.31
CA GLU A 9 -19.20 -1.70 3.65
C GLU A 9 -19.54 -0.22 3.86
N GLY A 10 -19.36 0.28 5.07
CA GLY A 10 -19.59 1.70 5.38
C GLY A 10 -18.66 2.61 4.59
N MET A 11 -17.38 2.24 4.44
CA MET A 11 -16.43 3.05 3.65
C MET A 11 -16.77 3.01 2.15
N ARG A 12 -17.21 1.86 1.63
CA ARG A 12 -17.72 1.78 0.24
C ARG A 12 -18.92 2.68 0.04
N ALA A 13 -19.88 2.70 0.98
CA ALA A 13 -21.04 3.59 0.92
C ALA A 13 -20.62 5.08 0.94
N LEU A 14 -19.73 5.46 1.85
CA LEU A 14 -19.18 6.82 1.94
C LEU A 14 -18.47 7.28 0.66
N CYS A 15 -17.84 6.38 -0.10
CA CYS A 15 -17.27 6.72 -1.40
C CYS A 15 -18.37 7.18 -2.37
N PHE A 16 -19.50 6.48 -2.46
CA PHE A 16 -20.60 6.88 -3.34
C PHE A 16 -21.27 8.19 -2.88
N GLU A 17 -21.43 8.39 -1.57
CA GLU A 17 -21.93 9.64 -0.99
C GLU A 17 -21.04 10.85 -1.34
N LYS A 18 -19.72 10.65 -1.41
CA LYS A 18 -18.75 11.68 -1.83
C LYS A 18 -18.71 11.92 -3.34
N GLY A 19 -19.58 11.29 -4.11
CA GLY A 19 -19.74 11.53 -5.55
C GLY A 19 -18.85 10.67 -6.45
N PHE A 20 -18.21 9.62 -5.93
CA PHE A 20 -17.56 8.62 -6.78
C PHE A 20 -18.64 7.80 -7.48
N SER A 21 -18.91 8.06 -8.76
CA SER A 21 -19.97 7.38 -9.50
C SER A 21 -19.54 6.02 -10.04
N ALA A 22 -20.45 5.04 -10.02
CA ALA A 22 -20.23 3.71 -10.60
C ALA A 22 -19.89 3.75 -12.11
N SER A 23 -20.26 4.82 -12.80
CA SER A 23 -19.93 5.04 -14.23
C SER A 23 -18.45 5.35 -14.49
N ARG A 24 -17.67 5.71 -13.47
CA ARG A 24 -16.24 6.04 -13.59
C ARG A 24 -15.34 5.21 -12.67
N PHE A 25 -15.95 4.53 -11.69
CA PHE A 25 -15.24 3.85 -10.62
C PHE A 25 -15.95 2.54 -10.26
N ASN A 26 -15.26 1.41 -10.39
CA ASN A 26 -15.79 0.12 -9.94
C ASN A 26 -15.30 -0.17 -8.51
N MET A 27 -16.21 -0.18 -7.54
CA MET A 27 -15.86 -0.50 -6.15
C MET A 27 -16.06 -2.00 -5.90
N VAL A 28 -15.00 -2.68 -5.49
CA VAL A 28 -14.98 -4.11 -5.18
C VAL A 28 -14.83 -4.30 -3.67
N ALA A 29 -15.64 -5.19 -3.10
CA ALA A 29 -15.49 -5.60 -1.71
C ALA A 29 -14.26 -6.53 -1.57
N GLY A 30 -13.32 -6.15 -0.71
CA GLY A 30 -12.15 -6.96 -0.42
C GLY A 30 -10.96 -6.12 0.05
N GLY A 31 -9.85 -6.78 0.34
CA GLY A 31 -8.61 -6.15 0.78
C GLY A 31 -7.49 -7.18 0.79
N TYR A 32 -6.26 -6.72 1.02
CA TYR A 32 -5.15 -7.65 1.17
C TYR A 32 -5.33 -8.54 2.41
N GLN A 33 -5.01 -9.83 2.25
CA GLN A 33 -4.92 -10.78 3.35
C GLN A 33 -3.64 -11.61 3.15
N PRO A 34 -2.82 -11.87 4.19
CA PRO A 34 -1.51 -12.52 4.04
C PRO A 34 -1.49 -13.84 3.25
N ASN A 35 -2.59 -14.59 3.28
CA ASN A 35 -2.68 -15.92 2.67
C ASN A 35 -3.74 -16.01 1.55
N LYS A 36 -4.16 -14.87 1.01
CA LYS A 36 -5.17 -14.84 -0.05
C LYS A 36 -4.74 -13.85 -1.15
N PRO A 37 -4.71 -14.28 -2.42
CA PRO A 37 -4.44 -13.36 -3.51
C PRO A 37 -5.54 -12.31 -3.58
N LEU A 38 -5.17 -11.11 -4.03
CA LEU A 38 -6.11 -10.10 -4.48
C LEU A 38 -6.98 -10.68 -5.61
N PRO A 39 -8.24 -10.23 -5.72
CA PRO A 39 -9.21 -10.78 -6.68
C PRO A 39 -8.98 -10.24 -8.11
N PHE A 40 -7.73 -10.21 -8.54
CA PHE A 40 -7.31 -9.70 -9.85
C PHE A 40 -6.30 -10.65 -10.48
N ASP A 41 -6.36 -10.76 -11.80
CA ASP A 41 -5.41 -11.55 -12.57
C ASP A 41 -3.99 -10.98 -12.50
N ASP A 42 -3.01 -11.78 -12.91
CA ASP A 42 -1.64 -11.31 -13.11
C ASP A 42 -1.61 -10.19 -14.15
N ALA A 43 -0.78 -9.17 -13.94
CA ALA A 43 -0.61 -8.06 -14.86
C ALA A 43 -1.95 -7.37 -15.25
N HIS A 44 -2.83 -7.17 -14.27
CA HIS A 44 -4.13 -6.52 -14.49
C HIS A 44 -4.05 -4.99 -14.60
N PHE A 45 -3.20 -4.34 -13.79
CA PHE A 45 -3.18 -2.88 -13.64
C PHE A 45 -1.94 -2.24 -14.27
N ASP A 46 -2.16 -1.12 -14.97
CA ASP A 46 -1.07 -0.21 -15.40
C ASP A 46 -0.53 0.60 -14.21
N ILE A 47 -1.41 0.91 -13.23
CA ILE A 47 -1.09 1.64 -11.99
C ILE A 47 -1.82 0.99 -10.82
N PHE A 48 -1.11 0.67 -9.75
CA PHE A 48 -1.65 0.24 -8.46
C PHE A 48 -1.32 1.28 -7.40
N MET A 49 -2.30 1.69 -6.59
CA MET A 49 -2.12 2.68 -5.53
C MET A 49 -2.61 2.18 -4.18
N SER A 50 -1.81 2.39 -3.12
CA SER A 50 -2.19 2.11 -1.73
C SER A 50 -1.69 3.21 -0.80
N CYS A 51 -2.53 4.20 -0.52
CA CYS A 51 -2.17 5.39 0.28
C CYS A 51 -3.02 5.45 1.55
N GLY A 52 -2.37 5.58 2.71
CA GLY A 52 -3.01 5.60 4.03
C GLY A 52 -3.55 4.24 4.50
N VAL A 53 -3.13 3.15 3.86
CA VAL A 53 -3.63 1.79 4.12
C VAL A 53 -2.55 0.88 4.71
N LEU A 54 -1.33 0.97 4.21
CA LEU A 54 -0.26 0.02 4.52
C LEU A 54 0.23 0.08 5.97
N GLU A 55 0.01 1.19 6.67
CA GLU A 55 0.28 1.27 8.10
C GLU A 55 -0.65 0.37 8.96
N TRP A 56 -1.76 -0.12 8.41
CA TRP A 56 -2.71 -1.00 9.10
C TRP A 56 -2.45 -2.49 8.86
N ILE A 57 -1.41 -2.82 8.08
CA ILE A 57 -1.09 -4.17 7.64
C ILE A 57 0.38 -4.46 7.96
N GLU A 58 0.65 -5.64 8.51
CA GLU A 58 2.02 -6.09 8.69
C GLU A 58 2.68 -6.44 7.35
N PHE A 59 3.84 -5.84 7.08
CA PHE A 59 4.62 -6.14 5.88
C PHE A 59 5.15 -7.56 5.95
N THR A 60 4.82 -8.33 4.92
CA THR A 60 5.33 -9.67 4.69
C THR A 60 5.93 -9.68 3.29
N PRO A 61 6.88 -10.58 2.97
CA PRO A 61 7.36 -10.74 1.59
C PRO A 61 6.21 -10.92 0.58
N HIS A 62 5.07 -11.49 1.02
CA HIS A 62 3.88 -11.69 0.21
C HIS A 62 3.15 -10.40 -0.20
N VAL A 63 3.13 -9.34 0.63
CA VAL A 63 2.30 -8.15 0.34
C VAL A 63 2.76 -7.44 -0.92
N PHE A 64 4.07 -7.20 -1.03
CA PHE A 64 4.63 -6.53 -2.20
C PHE A 64 4.72 -7.48 -3.40
N SER A 65 4.96 -8.77 -3.18
CA SER A 65 4.91 -9.76 -4.27
C SER A 65 3.52 -9.79 -4.91
N GLU A 66 2.46 -9.73 -4.11
CA GLU A 66 1.08 -9.71 -4.59
C GLU A 66 0.73 -8.40 -5.31
N PHE A 67 1.18 -7.25 -4.81
CA PHE A 67 1.00 -5.98 -5.53
C PHE A 67 1.76 -5.98 -6.86
N MET A 68 2.99 -6.50 -6.87
CA MET A 68 3.77 -6.63 -8.09
C MET A 68 3.18 -7.66 -9.05
N ARG A 69 2.50 -8.72 -8.57
CA ARG A 69 1.80 -9.70 -9.40
C ARG A 69 0.72 -9.03 -10.25
N VAL A 70 -0.14 -8.22 -9.62
CA VAL A 70 -1.28 -7.58 -10.31
C VAL A 70 -0.87 -6.36 -11.15
N VAL A 71 0.33 -5.81 -10.96
CA VAL A 71 0.86 -4.74 -11.81
C VAL A 71 1.46 -5.31 -13.10
N LYS A 72 1.17 -4.68 -14.24
CA LYS A 72 1.75 -5.03 -15.56
C LYS A 72 3.25 -4.77 -15.61
N PRO A 73 4.05 -5.52 -16.40
CA PRO A 73 5.41 -5.11 -16.73
C PRO A 73 5.43 -3.67 -17.29
N GLY A 74 6.31 -2.82 -16.76
CA GLY A 74 6.35 -1.38 -17.07
C GLY A 74 5.30 -0.52 -16.32
N GLY A 75 4.36 -1.15 -15.62
CA GLY A 75 3.37 -0.48 -14.78
C GLY A 75 3.95 0.03 -13.46
N HIS A 76 3.16 0.83 -12.74
CA HIS A 76 3.61 1.53 -11.55
C HIS A 76 2.88 1.06 -10.29
N LEU A 77 3.62 0.93 -9.19
CA LEU A 77 3.11 0.77 -7.84
C LEU A 77 3.44 2.04 -7.06
N ALA A 78 2.41 2.73 -6.55
CA ALA A 78 2.56 3.89 -5.69
C ALA A 78 1.92 3.62 -4.33
N PHE A 79 2.61 3.93 -3.24
CA PHE A 79 2.07 3.72 -1.91
C PHE A 79 2.66 4.67 -0.89
N SER A 80 1.96 4.80 0.23
CA SER A 80 2.49 5.44 1.43
C SER A 80 2.61 4.42 2.56
N TYR A 81 3.59 4.59 3.43
CA TYR A 81 3.75 3.80 4.65
C TYR A 81 4.18 4.71 5.80
N ARG A 82 3.79 4.36 7.03
CA ARG A 82 4.28 5.09 8.20
C ARG A 82 5.75 4.74 8.45
N THR A 83 6.55 5.75 8.75
CA THR A 83 8.00 5.58 8.97
C THR A 83 8.47 6.27 10.25
N HIS A 84 9.62 5.84 10.74
CA HIS A 84 10.41 6.55 11.74
C HIS A 84 11.76 6.87 11.10
N ALA A 85 11.98 8.14 10.71
CA ALA A 85 13.19 8.52 9.98
C ALA A 85 14.51 8.27 10.73
N ALA A 86 14.45 8.02 12.05
CA ALA A 86 15.62 7.91 12.92
C ALA A 86 15.97 6.47 13.35
N ARG A 87 15.20 5.45 12.93
CA ARG A 87 15.42 4.07 13.38
C ARG A 87 15.36 3.09 12.22
N ASP A 88 16.17 2.04 12.31
CA ASP A 88 16.20 0.93 11.35
C ASP A 88 15.47 -0.30 11.90
N ASP A 89 14.26 -0.09 12.43
CA ASP A 89 13.42 -1.13 13.02
C ASP A 89 11.98 -1.11 12.47
N HIS A 90 11.25 -2.18 12.78
CA HIS A 90 9.80 -2.25 12.63
C HIS A 90 9.17 -1.98 14.00
N GLU A 91 8.30 -0.97 14.06
CA GLU A 91 7.55 -0.64 15.28
C GLU A 91 6.06 -0.95 15.09
N LYS A 92 5.43 -1.50 16.12
CA LYS A 92 4.00 -1.84 16.16
C LYS A 92 3.36 -1.16 17.36
N HIS A 93 2.39 -0.29 17.10
CA HIS A 93 1.65 0.46 18.12
C HIS A 93 0.18 0.06 18.16
N VAL A 94 -0.43 0.04 19.34
CA VAL A 94 -1.89 -0.14 19.48
C VAL A 94 -2.60 1.19 19.20
N ALA A 95 -3.39 1.25 18.13
CA ALA A 95 -4.22 2.39 17.79
C ALA A 95 -5.63 2.32 18.39
N CYS A 96 -6.18 1.13 18.51
CA CYS A 96 -7.44 0.87 19.20
C CYS A 96 -7.31 -0.43 20.00
N VAL A 97 -7.94 -0.51 21.18
CA VAL A 97 -7.89 -1.70 22.04
C VAL A 97 -9.10 -2.62 21.83
N ASN A 98 -10.20 -2.11 21.30
CA ASN A 98 -11.43 -2.89 21.11
C ASN A 98 -12.22 -2.41 19.87
N PRO A 99 -12.13 -3.11 18.73
CA PRO A 99 -11.22 -4.23 18.47
C PRO A 99 -9.75 -3.78 18.44
N PRO A 100 -8.79 -4.68 18.72
CA PRO A 100 -7.37 -4.35 18.64
C PRO A 100 -7.01 -3.96 17.20
N LEU A 101 -6.60 -2.71 17.02
CA LEU A 101 -6.05 -2.19 15.77
C LEU A 101 -4.60 -1.79 16.00
N TYR A 102 -3.72 -2.20 15.10
CA TYR A 102 -2.31 -1.90 15.18
C TYR A 102 -1.89 -1.00 14.04
N VAL A 103 -0.94 -0.12 14.34
CA VAL A 103 -0.25 0.69 13.34
C VAL A 103 1.19 0.25 13.28
N HIS A 104 1.62 -0.09 12.07
CA HIS A 104 2.94 -0.57 11.74
C HIS A 104 3.74 0.55 11.10
N SER A 105 4.97 0.73 11.57
CA SER A 105 5.91 1.66 10.99
C SER A 105 7.20 0.96 10.60
N TYR A 106 7.75 1.32 9.45
CA TYR A 106 8.94 0.69 8.91
C TYR A 106 10.02 1.72 8.58
N SER A 107 11.29 1.33 8.72
CA SER A 107 12.41 2.11 8.20
C SER A 107 12.41 2.11 6.66
N PRO A 108 12.91 3.17 6.01
CA PRO A 108 13.06 3.19 4.55
C PRO A 108 13.88 2.02 3.99
N SER A 109 14.93 1.60 4.71
CA SER A 109 15.77 0.43 4.40
C SER A 109 14.99 -0.88 4.44
N ALA A 110 14.12 -1.07 5.44
CA ALA A 110 13.26 -2.25 5.52
C ALA A 110 12.29 -2.30 4.33
N VAL A 111 11.64 -1.18 3.99
CA VAL A 111 10.73 -1.12 2.84
C VAL A 111 11.45 -1.38 1.52
N ARG A 112 12.65 -0.82 1.33
CA ARG A 112 13.49 -1.14 0.16
C ARG A 112 13.82 -2.63 0.07
N SER A 113 14.10 -3.28 1.19
CA SER A 113 14.39 -4.71 1.23
C SER A 113 13.17 -5.55 0.81
N PHE A 114 11.97 -5.21 1.29
CA PHE A 114 10.74 -5.88 0.86
C PHE A 114 10.48 -5.71 -0.64
N LEU A 115 10.65 -4.50 -1.16
CA LEU A 115 10.48 -4.20 -2.59
C LEU A 115 11.48 -4.96 -3.46
N LYS A 116 12.75 -5.01 -3.05
CA LYS A 116 13.79 -5.78 -3.76
C LYS A 116 13.44 -7.27 -3.80
N ASN A 117 12.98 -7.82 -2.68
CA ASN A 117 12.58 -9.23 -2.59
C ASN A 117 11.34 -9.55 -3.43
N ALA A 118 10.47 -8.56 -3.68
CA ALA A 118 9.31 -8.69 -4.56
C ALA A 118 9.67 -8.56 -6.07
N GLY A 119 10.95 -8.52 -6.43
CA GLY A 119 11.40 -8.43 -7.82
C GLY A 119 11.22 -7.05 -8.46
N SER A 120 11.12 -5.99 -7.64
CA SER A 120 11.12 -4.62 -8.15
C SER A 120 12.54 -4.02 -8.14
N GLU A 121 12.89 -3.34 -9.24
CA GLU A 121 14.02 -2.41 -9.26
C GLU A 121 13.50 -1.04 -8.82
N PHE A 122 14.08 -0.47 -7.77
CA PHE A 122 13.66 0.84 -7.28
C PHE A 122 13.92 1.91 -8.36
N LEU A 123 12.87 2.62 -8.79
CA LEU A 123 12.94 3.35 -10.06
C LEU A 123 12.56 4.83 -10.05
N SER A 124 12.47 5.57 -8.92
CA SER A 124 12.92 6.98 -8.92
C SER A 124 12.56 7.84 -7.70
N HIS A 125 11.49 7.56 -6.94
CA HIS A 125 11.00 8.57 -5.98
C HIS A 125 10.58 7.99 -4.64
N GLU A 126 11.37 8.33 -3.62
CA GLU A 126 10.94 8.27 -2.23
C GLU A 126 10.92 9.70 -1.67
N ARG A 127 9.82 10.06 -1.01
CA ARG A 127 9.75 11.30 -0.22
C ARG A 127 9.24 10.97 1.16
N THR A 128 9.92 11.47 2.18
CA THR A 128 9.37 11.50 3.53
C THR A 128 8.60 12.80 3.71
N VAL A 129 7.34 12.70 4.14
CA VAL A 129 6.48 13.84 4.46
C VAL A 129 6.06 13.77 5.92
N GLY A 130 6.22 14.88 6.62
CA GLY A 130 5.74 15.06 7.98
C GLY A 130 4.33 15.65 8.01
N PHE A 131 3.45 15.07 8.81
CA PHE A 131 2.14 15.60 9.12
C PHE A 131 2.05 15.87 10.62
N ARG A 132 1.61 17.07 10.98
CA ARG A 132 1.41 17.46 12.38
C ARG A 132 -0.08 17.50 12.70
N HIS A 133 -0.49 16.79 13.75
CA HIS A 133 -1.85 16.88 14.30
C HIS A 133 -1.75 17.13 15.80
N GLY A 134 -2.04 18.36 16.22
CA GLY A 134 -1.77 18.83 17.58
C GLY A 134 -0.27 18.77 17.91
N ALA A 135 0.07 18.16 19.04
CA ALA A 135 1.45 17.97 19.49
C ALA A 135 2.16 16.75 18.86
N ARG A 136 1.45 15.95 18.05
CA ARG A 136 2.01 14.74 17.44
C ARG A 136 2.50 15.01 16.03
N GLU A 137 3.66 14.47 15.71
CA GLU A 137 4.23 14.42 14.36
C GLU A 137 4.19 12.99 13.84
N PHE A 138 3.74 12.84 12.60
CA PHE A 138 3.68 11.57 11.88
C PHE A 138 4.54 11.69 10.63
N LEU A 139 5.42 10.73 10.42
CA LEU A 139 6.24 10.67 9.21
C LEU A 139 5.70 9.56 8.31
N TYR A 140 5.59 9.87 7.03
CA TYR A 140 5.21 8.91 6.01
C TYR A 140 6.25 8.90 4.90
N GLY A 141 6.67 7.71 4.48
CA GLY A 141 7.36 7.53 3.22
C GLY A 141 6.33 7.38 2.11
N LEU A 142 6.50 8.13 1.03
CA LEU A 142 5.75 7.97 -0.21
C LEU A 142 6.71 7.39 -1.25
N ILE A 143 6.34 6.27 -1.83
CA ILE A 143 7.16 5.56 -2.80
C ILE A 143 6.39 5.39 -4.09
N VAL A 144 7.07 5.59 -5.21
CA VAL A 144 6.65 5.13 -6.53
C VAL A 144 7.74 4.21 -7.09
N VAL A 145 7.36 2.98 -7.46
CA VAL A 145 8.22 2.03 -8.15
C VAL A 145 7.59 1.60 -9.47
N GLN A 146 8.44 1.29 -10.45
CA GLN A 146 8.01 0.72 -11.72
C GLN A 146 8.37 -0.76 -11.76
N LYS A 147 7.44 -1.60 -12.22
CA LYS A 147 7.72 -3.02 -12.46
C LYS A 147 8.63 -3.16 -13.68
N PRO A 148 9.72 -3.94 -13.62
CA PRO A 148 10.58 -4.17 -14.77
C PRO A 148 9.81 -4.71 -16.00
N LEU A 149 10.25 -4.34 -17.21
CA LEU A 149 9.64 -4.80 -18.47
C LEU A 149 9.90 -6.28 -18.75
N LYS A 150 11.00 -6.83 -18.23
CA LYS A 150 11.35 -8.24 -18.37
C LYS A 150 11.47 -8.85 -16.97
N PRO A 151 10.97 -10.08 -16.75
CA PRO A 151 11.35 -10.82 -15.54
C PRO A 151 12.87 -10.99 -15.52
N HIS A 152 13.48 -10.86 -14.34
CA HIS A 152 14.90 -11.15 -14.19
C HIS A 152 15.18 -12.61 -14.64
N PRO A 153 16.25 -12.84 -15.41
CA PRO A 153 16.66 -14.19 -15.80
C PRO A 153 17.02 -15.06 -14.60
#